data_AF-A0A4Q7FW62-F1
#
_entry.id   AF-A0A4Q7FW62-F1
#
_cell.length_a   1.000
_cell.length_b   1.000
_cell.length_c   1.000
_cell.angle_alpha   90.00
_cell.angle_beta   90.00
_cell.angle_gamma   90.00
#
_symmetry.space_group_name_H-M   'P 1'
#
loop_
_entity.id
_entity.type
_entity.pdbx_description
1 polymer ?
#
loop_
_entity_poly.entity_id
_entity_poly.type
_entity_poly.pdbx_seq_one_letter_code
_entity_poly.pdbx_strand_id
1 'polypeptide(L)'
;MSGTLTLNKITAQRGISVGDAAKKIADLGWNPSYVQEAMTFPTDYKITKAPKDPMKQVLRSYFPMQEEKDNRVYGALDAALRGDMFRNVEPRWVEWMKLFLAIIPFPEISAARSMAMVGRLAPGEDLRTGFTMQMVDEFRHSTIQMNLKKWYMENYIDPAGFDITEEAFGKCYATTIGRQFGEGFITGDAITSANIYLTVVA
;
A
#
# COMPACT_ATOMS: atom_id res chain seq x y z
N MET A 1 -49.79 17.92 4.70
CA MET A 1 -48.97 18.83 3.86
C MET A 1 -47.64 18.14 3.59
N SER A 2 -47.44 17.65 2.37
CA SER A 2 -46.17 17.08 1.92
C SER A 2 -45.14 18.19 1.85
N GLY A 3 -44.15 18.20 2.75
CA GLY A 3 -43.08 19.18 2.72
C GLY A 3 -42.33 19.10 1.39
N THR A 4 -42.32 20.20 0.63
CA THR A 4 -41.68 20.27 -0.68
C THR A 4 -40.20 19.88 -0.56
N LEU A 5 -39.84 18.75 -1.16
CA LEU A 5 -38.46 18.29 -1.34
C LEU A 5 -37.80 19.25 -2.33
N THR A 6 -36.90 20.10 -1.85
CA THR A 6 -36.09 20.98 -2.71
C THR A 6 -34.78 20.27 -3.07
N LEU A 7 -34.20 20.57 -4.24
CA LEU A 7 -32.90 20.03 -4.63
C LEU A 7 -31.85 20.25 -3.54
N ASN A 8 -31.84 21.44 -2.91
CA ASN A 8 -30.95 21.75 -1.79
C ASN A 8 -31.16 20.85 -0.57
N LYS A 9 -32.39 20.38 -0.29
CA LYS A 9 -32.66 19.42 0.80
C LYS A 9 -32.27 18.00 0.42
N ILE A 10 -32.28 17.67 -0.87
CA ILE A 10 -31.86 16.37 -1.41
C ILE A 10 -30.31 16.30 -1.48
N THR A 11 -29.65 17.39 -1.85
CA THR A 11 -28.19 17.49 -1.99
C THR A 11 -27.47 17.89 -0.70
N ALA A 12 -28.18 18.43 0.29
CA ALA A 12 -27.66 18.60 1.64
C ALA A 12 -27.41 17.22 2.27
N GLN A 13 -26.26 16.62 1.95
CA GLN A 13 -25.77 15.46 2.67
C GLN A 13 -25.50 15.90 4.10
N ARG A 14 -26.26 15.33 5.04
CA ARG A 14 -25.95 15.42 6.45
C ARG A 14 -24.50 14.97 6.63
N GLY A 15 -23.65 15.78 7.24
CA GLY A 15 -22.27 15.40 7.52
C GLY A 15 -22.26 14.11 8.35
N ILE A 16 -21.82 13.01 7.75
CA ILE A 16 -21.66 11.72 8.45
C ILE A 16 -20.25 11.72 9.04
N SER A 17 -20.08 11.31 10.30
CA SER A 17 -18.75 11.18 10.92
C SER A 17 -17.94 10.05 10.24
N VAL A 18 -16.61 10.07 10.35
CA VAL A 18 -15.76 8.97 9.80
C VAL A 18 -16.16 7.63 10.40
N GLY A 19 -16.41 7.57 11.71
CA GLY A 19 -16.84 6.35 12.39
C GLY A 19 -18.18 5.82 11.89
N ASP A 20 -19.16 6.69 11.67
CA ASP A 20 -20.46 6.29 11.13
C ASP A 20 -20.35 5.80 9.68
N ALA A 21 -19.50 6.44 8.87
CA ALA A 21 -19.24 5.99 7.52
C ALA A 21 -18.55 4.63 7.50
N ALA A 22 -17.53 4.42 8.33
CA ALA A 22 -16.85 3.12 8.46
C ALA A 22 -17.83 2.01 8.86
N LYS A 23 -18.73 2.28 9.81
CA LYS A 23 -19.79 1.34 10.19
C LYS A 23 -20.71 0.99 9.01
N LYS A 24 -21.15 2.00 8.24
CA LYS A 24 -22.00 1.79 7.06
C LYS A 24 -21.31 1.00 5.94
N ILE A 25 -20.00 1.14 5.78
CA ILE A 25 -19.22 0.38 4.81
C ILE A 25 -19.16 -1.10 5.22
N ALA A 26 -18.96 -1.38 6.51
CA ALA A 26 -19.01 -2.74 7.02
C ALA A 26 -20.38 -3.42 6.80
N ASP A 27 -21.47 -2.65 6.89
CA ASP A 27 -22.83 -3.15 6.61
C ASP A 27 -23.07 -3.50 5.12
N LEU A 28 -22.14 -3.19 4.21
CA LEU A 28 -22.27 -3.52 2.79
C LEU A 28 -21.96 -4.98 2.46
N GLY A 29 -21.30 -5.72 3.34
CA GLY A 29 -20.99 -7.12 3.07
C GLY A 29 -22.15 -8.06 3.39
N TRP A 30 -22.28 -9.12 2.59
CA TRP A 30 -23.32 -10.13 2.76
C TRP A 30 -22.77 -11.51 2.43
N ASN A 31 -23.33 -12.53 3.08
CA ASN A 31 -23.04 -13.92 2.74
C ASN A 31 -24.05 -14.40 1.68
N PRO A 32 -23.61 -14.89 0.52
CA PRO A 32 -24.51 -15.42 -0.49
C PRO A 32 -25.21 -16.70 0.01
N SER A 33 -26.51 -16.84 -0.27
CA SER A 33 -27.28 -18.04 0.07
C SER A 33 -27.32 -19.10 -1.05
N TYR A 34 -26.87 -18.73 -2.25
CA TYR A 34 -27.00 -19.52 -3.47
C TYR A 34 -25.67 -20.10 -3.99
N VAL A 35 -24.55 -19.78 -3.34
CA VAL A 35 -23.23 -20.32 -3.67
C VAL A 35 -22.39 -20.42 -2.40
N GLN A 36 -21.62 -21.51 -2.28
CA GLN A 36 -20.61 -21.61 -1.23
C GLN A 36 -19.40 -20.76 -1.63
N GLU A 37 -18.99 -19.84 -0.75
CA GLU A 37 -17.80 -19.02 -0.99
C GLU A 37 -16.57 -19.93 -1.14
N ALA A 38 -15.85 -19.77 -2.26
CA ALA A 38 -14.67 -20.56 -2.52
C ALA A 38 -13.50 -20.06 -1.66
N MET A 39 -12.86 -20.98 -0.93
CA MET A 39 -11.57 -20.70 -0.28
C MET A 39 -10.55 -20.42 -1.38
N THR A 40 -10.34 -19.13 -1.66
CA THR A 40 -9.48 -18.68 -2.77
C THR A 40 -8.00 -18.88 -2.44
N PHE A 41 -7.66 -18.80 -1.14
CA PHE A 41 -6.30 -18.97 -0.65
C PHE A 41 -6.29 -19.99 0.50
N PRO A 42 -5.44 -21.03 0.44
CA PRO A 42 -5.36 -22.02 1.49
C PRO A 42 -4.78 -21.41 2.77
N THR A 43 -5.34 -21.81 3.91
CA THR A 43 -4.75 -21.52 5.21
C THR A 43 -5.09 -22.61 6.23
N ASP A 44 -4.14 -22.90 7.12
CA ASP A 44 -4.28 -23.82 8.25
C ASP A 44 -4.97 -23.16 9.46
N TYR A 45 -5.12 -21.84 9.45
CA TYR A 45 -5.67 -21.08 10.56
C TYR A 45 -7.20 -20.96 10.48
N LYS A 46 -7.86 -21.09 11.63
CA LYS A 46 -9.30 -20.82 11.80
C LYS A 46 -9.51 -19.59 12.66
N ILE A 47 -9.98 -18.51 12.07
CA ILE A 47 -10.23 -17.26 12.79
C ILE A 47 -11.64 -17.31 13.39
N THR A 48 -11.72 -17.53 14.71
CA THR A 48 -12.99 -17.72 15.43
C THR A 48 -13.64 -16.41 15.88
N LYS A 49 -12.85 -15.34 16.02
CA LYS A 49 -13.32 -14.01 16.41
C LYS A 49 -12.69 -12.97 15.51
N ALA A 50 -13.53 -12.23 14.78
CA ALA A 50 -13.09 -11.12 13.95
C ALA A 50 -12.46 -10.02 14.83
N PRO A 51 -11.22 -9.59 14.55
CA PRO A 51 -10.66 -8.38 15.15
C PRO A 51 -11.41 -7.14 14.65
N LYS A 52 -11.22 -6.02 15.35
CA LYS A 52 -11.77 -4.72 14.92
C LYS A 52 -10.74 -3.98 14.10
N ASP A 53 -11.17 -3.28 13.05
CA ASP A 53 -10.30 -2.35 12.35
C ASP A 53 -9.87 -1.19 13.28
N PRO A 54 -8.56 -1.02 13.57
CA PRO A 54 -8.07 0.05 14.42
C PRO A 54 -8.15 1.44 13.76
N MET A 55 -8.05 1.52 12.42
CA MET A 55 -7.89 2.80 11.73
C MET A 55 -9.20 3.40 11.25
N LYS A 56 -10.21 2.56 10.94
CA LYS A 56 -11.55 2.98 10.47
C LYS A 56 -11.46 3.94 9.28
N GLN A 57 -10.54 3.66 8.37
CA GLN A 57 -10.32 4.52 7.22
C GLN A 57 -11.50 4.47 6.26
N VAL A 58 -11.83 5.63 5.70
CA VAL A 58 -12.84 5.76 4.65
C VAL A 58 -12.26 6.56 3.49
N LEU A 59 -12.64 6.24 2.26
CA LEU A 59 -12.06 6.84 1.05
C LEU A 59 -12.02 8.37 1.08
N ARG A 60 -13.11 9.01 1.54
CA ARG A 60 -13.23 10.47 1.62
C ARG A 60 -12.25 11.14 2.59
N SER A 61 -11.72 10.42 3.58
CA SER A 61 -10.68 10.94 4.48
C SER A 61 -9.29 10.50 4.04
N TYR A 62 -9.19 9.30 3.45
CA TYR A 62 -7.94 8.73 2.97
C TYR A 62 -7.35 9.54 1.82
N PHE A 63 -8.09 9.76 0.72
CA PHE A 63 -7.51 10.39 -0.47
C PHE A 63 -6.99 11.81 -0.24
N PRO A 64 -7.74 12.74 0.38
CA PRO A 64 -7.21 14.09 0.63
C PRO A 64 -5.98 14.07 1.54
N MET A 65 -5.93 13.16 2.51
CA MET A 65 -4.78 13.01 3.39
C MET A 65 -3.54 12.53 2.63
N GLN A 66 -3.68 11.53 1.75
CA GLN A 66 -2.54 11.02 0.98
C GLN A 66 -2.12 11.98 -0.13
N GLU A 67 -3.06 12.66 -0.78
CA GLU A 67 -2.79 13.71 -1.77
C GLU A 67 -1.95 14.85 -1.20
N GLU A 68 -2.30 15.36 -0.01
CA GLU A 68 -1.51 16.39 0.68
C GLU A 68 -0.08 15.94 0.96
N LYS A 69 0.11 14.66 1.34
CA LYS A 69 1.45 14.10 1.53
C LYS A 69 2.21 14.00 0.20
N ASP A 70 1.56 13.56 -0.87
CA ASP A 70 2.18 13.46 -2.20
C ASP A 70 2.62 14.82 -2.73
N ASN A 71 1.77 15.83 -2.62
CA ASN A 71 2.10 17.20 -3.01
C ASN A 71 3.35 17.71 -2.28
N ARG A 72 3.50 17.38 -0.99
CA ARG A 72 4.68 17.74 -0.21
C ARG A 72 5.93 16.96 -0.64
N VAL A 73 5.80 15.66 -0.88
CA VAL A 73 6.93 14.80 -1.31
C VAL A 73 7.46 15.27 -2.67
N TYR A 74 6.58 15.48 -3.66
CA TYR A 74 6.99 15.93 -4.98
C TYR A 74 7.47 17.38 -4.99
N GLY A 75 6.84 18.26 -4.20
CA GLY A 75 7.34 19.61 -4.00
C GLY A 75 8.73 19.66 -3.37
N ALA A 76 9.05 18.71 -2.47
CA ALA A 76 10.38 18.58 -1.89
C ALA A 76 11.41 18.07 -2.91
N LEU A 77 11.04 17.14 -3.80
CA LEU A 77 11.92 16.67 -4.89
C LEU A 77 12.25 17.80 -5.87
N ASP A 78 11.27 18.61 -6.26
CA ASP A 78 11.49 19.79 -7.10
C ASP A 78 12.37 20.84 -6.42
N ALA A 79 12.20 21.03 -5.10
CA ALA A 79 13.07 21.91 -4.32
C ALA A 79 14.51 21.36 -4.25
N ALA A 80 14.67 20.04 -4.07
CA ALA A 80 15.98 19.38 -4.04
C ALA A 80 16.70 19.50 -5.39
N LEU A 81 15.99 19.38 -6.51
CA LEU A 81 16.55 19.62 -7.84
C LEU A 81 17.02 21.07 -7.98
N ARG A 82 16.19 22.05 -7.62
CA ARG A 82 16.55 23.48 -7.69
C ARG A 82 17.71 23.86 -6.78
N GLY A 83 17.84 23.17 -5.64
CA GLY A 83 18.95 23.32 -4.70
C GLY A 83 20.21 22.55 -5.10
N ASP A 84 20.25 21.93 -6.28
CA ASP A 84 21.34 21.08 -6.77
C ASP A 84 21.74 19.96 -5.78
N MET A 85 20.78 19.49 -4.95
CA MET A 85 21.05 18.53 -3.89
C MET A 85 21.46 17.17 -4.45
N PHE A 86 20.91 16.79 -5.60
CA PHE A 86 21.28 15.53 -6.27
C PHE A 86 22.76 15.51 -6.65
N ARG A 87 23.40 16.63 -7.00
CA ARG A 87 24.83 16.64 -7.32
C ARG A 87 25.73 16.79 -6.09
N ASN A 88 25.21 17.36 -5.01
CA ASN A 88 25.96 17.68 -3.79
C ASN A 88 25.81 16.63 -2.68
N VAL A 89 25.06 15.56 -2.91
CA VAL A 89 24.94 14.43 -1.98
C VAL A 89 26.22 13.61 -1.93
N GLU A 90 26.54 13.07 -0.75
CA GLU A 90 27.71 12.21 -0.56
C GLU A 90 27.67 11.00 -1.51
N PRO A 91 28.69 10.79 -2.36
CA PRO A 91 28.64 9.73 -3.36
C PRO A 91 28.43 8.33 -2.80
N ARG A 92 29.06 8.02 -1.65
CA ARG A 92 28.91 6.73 -0.97
C ARG A 92 27.46 6.45 -0.53
N TRP A 93 26.70 7.51 -0.22
CA TRP A 93 25.28 7.39 0.10
C TRP A 93 24.46 7.00 -1.12
N VAL A 94 24.77 7.56 -2.28
CA VAL A 94 24.05 7.25 -3.52
C VAL A 94 24.36 5.84 -4.02
N GLU A 95 25.59 5.36 -3.88
CA GLU A 95 25.93 3.96 -4.16
C GLU A 95 25.12 2.99 -3.28
N TRP A 96 24.88 3.34 -2.02
CA TRP A 96 23.99 2.56 -1.16
C TRP A 96 22.52 2.64 -1.62
N MET A 97 22.07 3.82 -2.08
CA MET A 97 20.73 4.00 -2.62
C MET A 97 20.48 3.17 -3.89
N LYS A 98 21.49 2.94 -4.74
CA LYS A 98 21.39 2.04 -5.89
C LYS A 98 20.98 0.63 -5.45
N LEU A 99 21.58 0.12 -4.37
CA LEU A 99 21.21 -1.18 -3.82
C LEU A 99 19.82 -1.14 -3.14
N PHE A 100 19.57 -0.12 -2.32
CA PHE A 100 18.31 0.00 -1.57
C PHE A 100 17.09 0.09 -2.50
N LEU A 101 17.14 0.98 -3.50
CA LEU A 101 16.05 1.21 -4.45
C LEU A 101 15.95 0.10 -5.52
N ALA A 102 16.97 -0.76 -5.65
CA ALA A 102 16.85 -2.00 -6.41
C ALA A 102 16.12 -3.09 -5.62
N ILE A 103 16.14 -3.05 -4.28
CA ILE A 103 15.59 -4.09 -3.43
C ILE A 103 14.17 -3.80 -2.96
N ILE A 104 13.99 -2.68 -2.27
CA ILE A 104 12.81 -2.40 -1.43
C ILE A 104 11.48 -2.30 -2.20
N PRO A 105 11.41 -1.80 -3.44
CA PRO A 105 10.14 -1.73 -4.15
C PRO A 105 9.47 -3.10 -4.38
N PHE A 106 10.24 -4.19 -4.44
CA PHE A 106 9.71 -5.54 -4.59
C PHE A 106 8.95 -6.05 -3.35
N PRO A 107 9.50 -5.93 -2.13
CA PRO A 107 8.76 -6.11 -0.89
C PRO A 107 7.49 -5.27 -0.81
N GLU A 108 7.51 -3.98 -1.18
CA GLU A 108 6.30 -3.13 -1.13
C GLU A 108 5.20 -3.67 -2.05
N ILE A 109 5.51 -3.99 -3.32
CA ILE A 109 4.50 -4.54 -4.23
C ILE A 109 4.03 -5.94 -3.78
N SER A 110 4.91 -6.71 -3.13
CA SER A 110 4.56 -7.99 -2.52
C SER A 110 3.64 -7.81 -1.32
N ALA A 111 3.86 -6.77 -0.51
CA ALA A 111 3.00 -6.37 0.59
C ALA A 111 1.62 -5.94 0.08
N ALA A 112 1.55 -5.17 -1.01
CA ALA A 112 0.28 -4.82 -1.66
C ALA A 112 -0.53 -6.08 -2.04
N ARG A 113 0.12 -7.06 -2.68
CA ARG A 113 -0.51 -8.34 -3.05
C ARG A 113 -0.94 -9.14 -1.83
N SER A 114 -0.15 -9.11 -0.77
CA SER A 114 -0.42 -9.78 0.51
C SER A 114 -1.66 -9.20 1.19
N MET A 115 -1.80 -7.88 1.18
CA MET A 115 -2.99 -7.20 1.71
C MET A 115 -4.25 -7.55 0.90
N ALA A 116 -4.14 -7.69 -0.42
CA ALA A 116 -5.25 -8.17 -1.24
C ALA A 116 -5.64 -9.63 -0.89
N MET A 117 -4.66 -10.48 -0.60
CA MET A 117 -4.87 -11.87 -0.18
C MET A 117 -5.58 -11.94 1.18
N VAL A 118 -5.07 -11.22 2.19
CA VAL A 118 -5.65 -11.19 3.55
C VAL A 118 -7.02 -10.52 3.55
N GLY A 119 -7.23 -9.49 2.72
CA GLY A 119 -8.55 -8.86 2.56
C GLY A 119 -9.64 -9.84 2.12
N ARG A 120 -9.30 -10.93 1.41
CA ARG A 120 -10.27 -12.00 1.09
C ARG A 120 -10.47 -13.00 2.22
N LEU A 121 -9.44 -13.26 3.02
CA LEU A 121 -9.45 -14.27 4.08
C LEU A 121 -9.96 -13.75 5.42
N ALA A 122 -9.78 -12.46 5.70
CA ALA A 122 -10.11 -11.87 6.98
C ALA A 122 -11.64 -11.92 7.21
N PRO A 123 -12.09 -12.44 8.37
CA PRO A 123 -13.49 -12.36 8.75
C PRO A 123 -13.80 -10.95 9.24
N GLY A 124 -14.90 -10.37 8.78
CA GLY A 124 -15.29 -9.00 9.13
C GLY A 124 -15.10 -8.04 7.97
N GLU A 125 -16.21 -7.47 7.51
CA GLU A 125 -16.25 -6.57 6.34
C GLU A 125 -15.54 -5.24 6.60
N ASP A 126 -15.43 -4.83 7.86
CA ASP A 126 -14.66 -3.67 8.28
C ASP A 126 -13.14 -3.85 8.01
N LEU A 127 -12.61 -5.03 8.30
CA LEU A 127 -11.19 -5.34 8.07
C LEU A 127 -10.81 -5.36 6.59
N ARG A 128 -11.74 -5.80 5.71
CA ARG A 128 -11.50 -5.80 4.26
C ARG A 128 -11.20 -4.41 3.73
N THR A 129 -11.87 -3.39 4.27
CA THR A 129 -11.60 -2.00 3.92
C THR A 129 -10.22 -1.58 4.40
N GLY A 130 -9.84 -1.90 5.64
CA GLY A 130 -8.51 -1.61 6.18
C GLY A 130 -7.39 -2.22 5.35
N PHE A 131 -7.46 -3.52 5.04
CA PHE A 131 -6.49 -4.18 4.18
C PHE A 131 -6.47 -3.61 2.76
N THR A 132 -7.61 -3.18 2.22
CA THR A 132 -7.64 -2.52 0.91
C THR A 132 -6.93 -1.17 0.94
N MET A 133 -7.08 -0.38 2.01
CA MET A 133 -6.33 0.88 2.13
C MET A 133 -4.83 0.61 2.29
N GLN A 134 -4.44 -0.37 3.11
CA GLN A 134 -3.04 -0.77 3.24
C GLN A 134 -2.47 -1.19 1.89
N MET A 135 -3.19 -2.00 1.11
CA MET A 135 -2.79 -2.38 -0.25
C MET A 135 -2.48 -1.14 -1.11
N VAL A 136 -3.34 -0.13 -1.07
CA VAL A 136 -3.14 1.12 -1.84
C VAL A 136 -1.94 1.91 -1.32
N ASP A 137 -1.73 1.96 0.00
CA ASP A 137 -0.53 2.57 0.59
C ASP A 137 0.75 1.86 0.10
N GLU A 138 0.78 0.53 0.00
CA GLU A 138 1.97 -0.19 -0.50
C GLU A 138 2.21 -0.02 -2.02
N PHE A 139 1.14 0.07 -2.82
CA PHE A 139 1.26 0.50 -4.22
C PHE A 139 1.85 1.91 -4.32
N ARG A 140 1.47 2.80 -3.39
CA ARG A 140 2.02 4.15 -3.33
C ARG A 140 3.49 4.15 -2.89
N HIS A 141 3.87 3.35 -1.89
CA HIS A 141 5.27 3.21 -1.46
C HIS A 141 6.17 2.75 -2.60
N SER A 142 5.82 1.66 -3.28
CA SER A 142 6.58 1.16 -4.43
C SER A 142 6.69 2.21 -5.54
N THR A 143 5.61 2.94 -5.82
CA THR A 143 5.61 4.00 -6.85
C THR A 143 6.50 5.18 -6.47
N ILE A 144 6.44 5.67 -5.23
CA ILE A 144 7.29 6.77 -4.76
C ILE A 144 8.77 6.38 -4.81
N GLN A 145 9.11 5.15 -4.41
CA GLN A 145 10.49 4.65 -4.45
C GLN A 145 11.00 4.48 -5.89
N MET A 146 10.17 3.97 -6.79
CA MET A 146 10.47 3.90 -8.24
C MET A 146 10.67 5.29 -8.84
N ASN A 147 9.85 6.26 -8.42
CA ASN A 147 10.01 7.64 -8.87
C ASN A 147 11.31 8.26 -8.33
N LEU A 148 11.63 8.07 -7.06
CA LEU A 148 12.91 8.52 -6.49
C LEU A 148 14.11 7.95 -7.25
N LYS A 149 14.05 6.67 -7.64
CA LYS A 149 15.04 6.04 -8.53
C LYS A 149 15.17 6.80 -9.85
N LYS A 150 14.04 7.13 -10.49
CA LYS A 150 14.02 7.97 -11.70
C LYS A 150 14.68 9.33 -11.48
N TRP A 151 14.38 10.00 -10.37
CA TRP A 151 15.01 11.28 -10.04
C TRP A 151 16.54 11.17 -9.92
N TYR A 152 17.06 10.11 -9.31
CA TYR A 152 18.50 9.85 -9.29
C TYR A 152 19.06 9.55 -10.68
N MET A 153 18.38 8.74 -11.51
CA MET A 153 18.82 8.47 -12.88
C MET A 153 18.95 9.74 -13.73
N GLU A 154 18.03 10.69 -13.57
CA GLU A 154 17.99 11.90 -14.39
C GLU A 154 18.93 13.00 -13.89
N ASN A 155 19.26 13.03 -12.60
CA ASN A 155 19.90 14.19 -11.96
C ASN A 155 21.20 13.90 -11.22
N TYR A 156 21.52 12.64 -10.93
CA TYR A 156 22.79 12.26 -10.31
C TYR A 156 23.90 12.14 -11.34
N ILE A 157 25.15 12.37 -10.92
CA ILE A 157 26.33 12.33 -11.80
C ILE A 157 26.63 10.93 -12.34
N ASP A 158 26.27 9.86 -11.61
CA ASP A 158 26.48 8.48 -12.01
C ASP A 158 25.17 7.68 -11.93
N PRO A 159 24.37 7.68 -13.01
CA PRO A 159 23.08 6.98 -13.03
C PRO A 159 23.21 5.47 -13.13
N ALA A 160 24.41 4.94 -13.44
CA ALA A 160 24.62 3.52 -13.67
C ALA A 160 24.27 2.70 -12.44
N GLY A 161 23.47 1.65 -12.63
CA GLY A 161 22.96 0.80 -11.56
C GLY A 161 21.49 1.07 -11.25
N PHE A 162 21.03 2.33 -11.32
CA PHE A 162 19.60 2.64 -11.17
C PHE A 162 18.78 2.27 -12.42
N ASP A 163 19.41 2.26 -13.58
CA ASP A 163 18.83 1.93 -14.90
C ASP A 163 18.58 0.43 -15.10
N ILE A 164 19.37 -0.42 -14.45
CA ILE A 164 19.33 -1.88 -14.63
C ILE A 164 18.64 -2.64 -13.49
N THR A 165 18.09 -1.96 -12.47
CA THR A 165 17.68 -2.63 -11.22
C THR A 165 16.70 -3.78 -11.44
N GLU A 166 15.71 -3.61 -12.32
CA GLU A 166 14.70 -4.66 -12.59
C GLU A 166 15.30 -5.86 -13.32
N GLU A 167 16.19 -5.60 -14.27
CA GLU A 167 16.88 -6.66 -14.99
C GLU A 167 17.85 -7.42 -14.07
N ALA A 168 18.53 -6.67 -13.18
CA ALA A 168 19.50 -7.21 -12.24
C ALA A 168 18.84 -7.93 -11.04
N PHE A 169 17.57 -7.67 -10.75
CA PHE A 169 16.90 -8.15 -9.53
C PHE A 169 16.94 -9.68 -9.36
N GLY A 170 16.79 -10.42 -10.45
CA GLY A 170 16.90 -11.88 -10.46
C GLY A 170 18.32 -12.43 -10.66
N LYS A 171 19.31 -11.57 -10.93
CA LYS A 171 20.65 -11.95 -11.42
C LYS A 171 21.78 -11.58 -10.46
N CYS A 172 21.52 -10.69 -9.49
CA CYS A 172 22.51 -10.22 -8.52
C CYS A 172 22.36 -10.91 -7.16
N TYR A 173 23.48 -11.24 -6.51
CA TYR A 173 23.47 -11.77 -5.14
C TYR A 173 22.76 -10.81 -4.16
N ALA A 174 23.03 -9.52 -4.24
CA ALA A 174 22.50 -8.57 -3.27
C ALA A 174 20.96 -8.47 -3.35
N THR A 175 20.38 -8.61 -4.54
CA THR A 175 18.92 -8.57 -4.73
C THR A 175 18.23 -9.88 -4.32
N THR A 176 18.97 -10.99 -4.13
CA THR A 176 18.41 -12.21 -3.50
C THR A 176 17.92 -11.96 -2.08
N ILE A 177 18.51 -11.00 -1.35
CA ILE A 177 18.01 -10.58 -0.03
C ILE A 177 16.61 -9.99 -0.16
N GLY A 178 16.41 -9.13 -1.15
CA GLY A 178 15.11 -8.55 -1.47
C GLY A 178 14.07 -9.58 -1.88
N ARG A 179 14.47 -10.59 -2.67
CA ARG A 179 13.61 -11.71 -3.03
C ARG A 179 13.21 -12.53 -1.82
N GLN A 180 14.16 -12.92 -0.98
CA GLN A 180 13.88 -13.68 0.24
C GLN A 180 12.92 -12.92 1.17
N PHE A 181 13.09 -11.61 1.28
CA PHE A 181 12.23 -10.75 2.09
C PHE A 181 10.82 -10.62 1.49
N GLY A 182 10.70 -10.26 0.20
CA GLY A 182 9.40 -10.00 -0.44
C GLY A 182 8.62 -11.26 -0.85
N GLU A 183 9.27 -12.32 -1.32
CA GLU A 183 8.59 -13.56 -1.75
C GLU A 183 7.91 -14.26 -0.57
N GLY A 184 8.48 -14.14 0.64
CA GLY A 184 7.89 -14.65 1.86
C GLY A 184 6.51 -14.06 2.17
N PHE A 185 6.24 -12.82 1.77
CA PHE A 185 4.94 -12.18 2.01
C PHE A 185 3.80 -12.81 1.22
N ILE A 186 4.11 -13.44 0.09
CA ILE A 186 3.12 -13.96 -0.87
C ILE A 186 3.20 -15.49 -1.09
N THR A 187 4.15 -16.17 -0.45
CA THR A 187 4.40 -17.60 -0.67
C THR A 187 4.24 -18.40 0.61
N GLY A 188 3.34 -19.39 0.59
CA GLY A 188 3.07 -20.27 1.73
C GLY A 188 1.62 -20.19 2.19
N ASP A 189 1.40 -20.53 3.47
CA ASP A 189 0.11 -20.30 4.14
C ASP A 189 -0.21 -18.80 4.13
N ALA A 190 -1.40 -18.45 3.69
CA ALA A 190 -1.74 -17.05 3.45
C ALA A 190 -1.72 -16.17 4.72
N ILE A 191 -2.02 -16.71 5.90
CA ILE A 191 -1.93 -15.99 7.17
C ILE A 191 -0.47 -15.92 7.64
N THR A 192 0.29 -17.01 7.53
CA THR A 192 1.73 -16.98 7.83
C THR A 192 2.45 -15.94 6.99
N SER A 193 2.25 -15.96 5.67
CA SER A 193 2.94 -15.07 4.74
C SER A 193 2.52 -13.60 4.93
N ALA A 194 1.22 -13.32 4.83
CA ALA A 194 0.76 -11.94 4.75
C ALA A 194 0.47 -11.28 6.09
N ASN A 195 0.36 -12.04 7.19
CA ASN A 195 0.20 -11.48 8.54
C ASN A 195 1.46 -11.67 9.39
N ILE A 196 1.96 -12.90 9.55
CA ILE A 196 3.09 -13.14 10.45
C ILE A 196 4.38 -12.53 9.88
N TYR A 197 4.75 -12.84 8.64
CA TYR A 197 5.97 -12.30 8.07
C TYR A 197 5.88 -10.80 7.78
N LEU A 198 4.77 -10.34 7.21
CA LEU A 198 4.63 -8.94 6.80
C LEU A 198 4.17 -7.99 7.92
N THR A 199 3.11 -8.30 8.67
CA THR A 199 2.53 -7.33 9.61
C THR A 199 3.16 -7.40 11.00
N VAL A 200 3.67 -8.58 11.40
CA VAL A 200 4.19 -8.80 12.75
C VAL A 200 5.72 -8.73 12.81
N VAL A 201 6.42 -9.20 11.77
CA VAL A 201 7.89 -9.37 11.79
C VAL A 201 8.63 -8.31 11.00
N ALA A 202 8.19 -7.99 9.77
CA ALA A 202 8.83 -7.03 8.88
C ALA A 202 8.73 -5.59 9.39
#